data_AF-A0A4V6MFD0-F1
#
_entry.id   AF-A0A4V6MFD0-F1
#
_cell.length_a   1.000
_cell.length_b   1.000
_cell.length_c   1.000
_cell.angle_alpha   90.00
_cell.angle_beta   90.00
_cell.angle_gamma   90.00
#
_symmetry.space_group_name_H-M   'P 1'
#
loop_
_entity.id
_entity.type
_entity.pdbx_description
1 polymer ?
#
loop_
_entity_poly.entity_id
_entity_poly.type
_entity_poly.pdbx_seq_one_letter_code
_entity_poly.pdbx_strand_id
1 'polypeptide(L)'
;MRYLGPYDVLAVAARVLRCSSADAVLRTDLNAVERVLDSVRLTSGLAESAGVMLAGLVRSRPFDAANRVVAVAVVLQFVSLNRAELQLEPVADVDELLDRIAAGEASYREAGVFIRSRLEHRPVKPEDLQDDLRLELLLSEETLTFDVEQEWWRGVRMYEQFSDPARRVIVLAQEEARGFDHAYVGTEHLLLGLITEGQSIAARVLNAVGITAPAVKDLVVEIIGRGNGAAEGSIPFTPRAKSTFEYAWGESKARGAEQVRPEHLLLGVLNDRDGVGGQIITKLAADIDQVRRKLEERMTWRERSESLVTGMLAEGASWTTYGRRHHLIHELTALLDENERLHEQVANLRDLLRRHEIDPDS
;
A
#
# COMPACT_ATOMS: atom_id res chain seq x y z
N MET A 1 10.64 -21.99 -2.41
CA MET A 1 10.64 -21.02 -3.52
C MET A 1 9.33 -20.26 -3.48
N ARG A 2 9.39 -18.95 -3.68
CA ARG A 2 8.23 -18.11 -3.96
C ARG A 2 7.98 -18.16 -5.47
N TYR A 3 6.71 -18.24 -5.89
CA TYR A 3 6.34 -18.40 -7.29
C TYR A 3 5.56 -17.18 -7.78
N LEU A 4 5.75 -16.83 -9.05
CA LEU A 4 4.91 -15.83 -9.72
C LEU A 4 3.53 -16.41 -10.05
N GLY A 5 2.51 -15.58 -9.94
CA GLY A 5 1.18 -15.81 -10.50
C GLY A 5 1.04 -15.23 -11.92
N PRO A 6 -0.05 -15.56 -12.63
CA PRO A 6 -0.34 -15.02 -13.96
C PRO A 6 -0.40 -13.48 -13.99
N TYR A 7 -0.88 -12.87 -12.91
CA TYR A 7 -0.94 -11.42 -12.76
C TYR A 7 0.43 -10.76 -12.62
N ASP A 8 1.39 -11.41 -11.96
CA ASP A 8 2.76 -10.89 -11.87
C ASP A 8 3.41 -10.87 -13.26
N VAL A 9 3.17 -11.92 -14.05
CA VAL A 9 3.66 -12.04 -15.43
C VAL A 9 3.03 -10.98 -16.34
N LEU A 10 1.72 -10.78 -16.26
CA LEU A 10 1.01 -9.72 -17.00
C LEU A 10 1.55 -8.34 -16.68
N ALA A 11 1.89 -8.10 -15.43
CA ALA A 11 2.31 -6.80 -14.99
C ALA A 11 3.77 -6.52 -15.43
N VAL A 12 4.63 -7.55 -15.46
CA VAL A 12 5.94 -7.47 -16.13
C VAL A 12 5.75 -7.23 -17.64
N ALA A 13 4.82 -7.91 -18.29
CA ALA A 13 4.51 -7.72 -19.71
C ALA A 13 4.05 -6.29 -20.01
N ALA A 14 3.10 -5.75 -19.24
CA ALA A 14 2.63 -4.36 -19.36
C ALA A 14 3.79 -3.36 -19.26
N ARG A 15 4.73 -3.56 -18.32
CA ARG A 15 5.91 -2.71 -18.12
C ARG A 15 6.84 -2.75 -19.33
N VAL A 16 7.18 -3.95 -19.82
CA VAL A 16 8.09 -4.13 -20.96
C VAL A 16 7.48 -3.62 -22.26
N LEU A 17 6.17 -3.85 -22.44
CA LEU A 17 5.43 -3.44 -23.64
C LEU A 17 4.99 -1.97 -23.62
N ARG A 18 5.16 -1.28 -22.49
CA ARG A 18 4.71 0.10 -22.26
C ARG A 18 3.23 0.29 -22.64
N CYS A 19 2.40 -0.66 -22.22
CA CYS A 19 0.96 -0.64 -22.47
C CYS A 19 0.17 -0.77 -21.16
N SER A 20 -1.13 -0.47 -21.21
CA SER A 20 -2.00 -0.62 -20.04
C SER A 20 -2.12 -2.08 -19.62
N SER A 21 -2.49 -2.37 -18.36
CA SER A 21 -2.74 -3.75 -17.92
C SER A 21 -3.89 -4.40 -18.69
N ALA A 22 -4.89 -3.61 -19.11
CA ALA A 22 -5.98 -4.08 -19.95
C ALA A 22 -5.48 -4.48 -21.35
N ASP A 23 -4.62 -3.65 -21.96
CA ASP A 23 -3.97 -4.00 -23.22
C ASP A 23 -3.04 -5.18 -23.06
N ALA A 24 -2.28 -5.27 -21.97
CA ALA A 24 -1.42 -6.42 -21.70
C ALA A 24 -2.24 -7.71 -21.62
N VAL A 25 -3.43 -7.70 -21.00
CA VAL A 25 -4.34 -8.86 -20.99
C VAL A 25 -4.79 -9.21 -22.42
N LEU A 26 -5.17 -8.22 -23.23
CA LEU A 26 -5.57 -8.46 -24.62
C LEU A 26 -4.42 -8.95 -25.51
N ARG A 27 -3.19 -8.60 -25.15
CA ARG A 27 -1.95 -8.87 -25.90
C ARG A 27 -1.16 -10.06 -25.32
N THR A 28 -1.72 -10.73 -24.31
CA THR A 28 -1.11 -11.89 -23.64
C THR A 28 -2.04 -13.10 -23.70
N ASP A 29 -1.54 -14.22 -24.24
CA ASP A 29 -2.17 -15.52 -24.05
C ASP A 29 -1.97 -15.99 -22.60
N LEU A 30 -2.94 -15.64 -21.74
CA LEU A 30 -2.94 -16.01 -20.33
C LEU A 30 -2.94 -17.52 -20.10
N ASN A 31 -3.59 -18.29 -20.97
CA ASN A 31 -3.60 -19.75 -20.86
C ASN A 31 -2.20 -20.32 -21.13
N ALA A 32 -1.46 -19.74 -22.08
CA ALA A 32 -0.07 -20.11 -22.31
C ALA A 32 0.83 -19.74 -21.13
N VAL A 33 0.62 -18.58 -20.51
CA VAL A 33 1.33 -18.18 -19.28
C VAL A 33 1.05 -19.16 -18.15
N GLU A 34 -0.21 -19.50 -17.89
CA GLU A 34 -0.61 -20.44 -16.83
C GLU A 34 0.05 -21.82 -17.01
N ARG A 35 0.03 -22.37 -18.23
CA ARG A 35 0.71 -23.66 -18.53
C ARG A 35 2.21 -23.62 -18.22
N VAL A 36 2.87 -22.49 -18.50
CA VAL A 36 4.28 -22.32 -18.17
C VAL A 36 4.48 -22.25 -16.65
N LEU A 37 3.67 -21.47 -15.94
CA LEU A 37 3.75 -21.35 -14.48
C LEU A 37 3.48 -22.69 -13.77
N ASP A 38 2.53 -23.47 -14.24
CA ASP A 38 2.27 -24.83 -13.73
C ASP A 38 3.49 -25.73 -13.92
N SER A 39 4.13 -25.65 -15.09
CA SER A 39 5.36 -26.41 -15.37
C SER A 39 6.52 -26.00 -14.45
N VAL A 40 6.62 -24.71 -14.10
CA VAL A 40 7.62 -24.19 -13.17
C VAL A 40 7.41 -24.77 -11.76
N ARG A 41 6.16 -24.88 -11.29
CA ARG A 41 5.82 -25.43 -9.96
C ARG A 41 6.22 -26.89 -9.78
N LEU A 42 6.42 -27.64 -10.87
CA LEU A 42 6.85 -29.04 -10.85
C LEU A 42 8.37 -29.21 -10.68
N THR A 43 9.14 -28.13 -10.66
CA THR A 43 10.60 -28.20 -10.54
C THR A 43 11.11 -27.95 -9.13
N SER A 44 12.26 -28.55 -8.80
CA SER A 44 12.88 -28.53 -7.48
C SER A 44 14.23 -27.81 -7.50
N GLY A 45 14.22 -26.53 -7.90
CA GLY A 45 15.42 -25.67 -7.84
C GLY A 45 15.20 -24.34 -8.53
N LEU A 46 15.84 -23.28 -8.03
CA LEU A 46 15.63 -21.91 -8.53
C LEU A 46 16.08 -21.77 -9.99
N ALA A 47 17.26 -22.30 -10.32
CA ALA A 47 17.80 -22.24 -11.67
C ALA A 47 16.97 -23.08 -12.65
N GLU A 48 16.53 -24.27 -12.24
CA GLU A 48 15.68 -25.17 -13.01
C GLU A 48 14.30 -24.53 -13.27
N SER A 49 13.70 -23.94 -12.23
CA SER A 49 12.43 -23.22 -12.31
C SER A 49 12.53 -22.04 -13.29
N ALA A 50 13.59 -21.24 -13.15
CA ALA A 50 13.85 -20.10 -14.02
C ALA A 50 14.13 -20.54 -15.47
N GLY A 51 14.81 -21.68 -15.66
CA GLY A 51 15.07 -22.26 -16.98
C GLY A 51 13.80 -22.75 -17.68
N VAL A 52 12.91 -23.41 -16.93
CA VAL A 52 11.58 -23.82 -17.44
C VAL A 52 10.73 -22.60 -17.78
N MET A 53 10.76 -21.57 -16.94
CA MET A 53 10.04 -20.31 -17.18
C MET A 53 10.54 -19.61 -18.46
N LEU A 54 11.86 -19.44 -18.60
CA LEU A 54 12.47 -18.80 -19.76
C LEU A 54 12.13 -19.57 -21.05
N ALA A 55 12.39 -20.88 -21.04
CA ALA A 55 12.17 -21.72 -22.20
C ALA A 55 10.68 -21.80 -22.58
N GLY A 56 9.80 -21.88 -21.59
CA GLY A 56 8.36 -21.89 -21.77
C GLY A 56 7.87 -20.64 -22.46
N LEU A 57 8.15 -19.46 -21.89
CA LEU A 57 7.67 -18.17 -22.41
C LEU A 57 8.25 -17.83 -23.79
N VAL A 58 9.52 -18.18 -24.05
CA VAL A 58 10.13 -17.94 -25.37
C VAL A 58 9.49 -18.82 -26.46
N ARG A 59 9.15 -20.08 -26.14
CA ARG A 59 8.58 -21.02 -27.09
C ARG A 59 7.09 -20.82 -27.31
N SER A 60 6.31 -20.64 -26.25
CA SER A 60 4.86 -20.49 -26.35
C SER A 60 4.44 -19.11 -26.85
N ARG A 61 5.37 -18.15 -26.86
CA ARG A 61 5.19 -16.77 -27.33
C ARG A 61 3.86 -16.14 -26.87
N PRO A 62 3.58 -16.11 -25.54
CA PRO A 62 2.29 -15.63 -25.07
C PRO A 62 2.09 -14.14 -25.32
N PHE A 63 3.16 -13.37 -25.54
CA PHE A 63 3.09 -11.93 -25.75
C PHE A 63 3.17 -11.59 -27.25
N ASP A 64 2.26 -10.75 -27.73
CA ASP A 64 2.15 -10.39 -29.15
C ASP A 64 3.30 -9.53 -29.69
N ALA A 65 4.08 -8.91 -28.81
CA ALA A 65 5.27 -8.12 -29.13
C ALA A 65 6.34 -8.32 -28.06
N ALA A 66 7.60 -8.00 -28.39
CA ALA A 66 8.75 -8.04 -27.48
C ALA A 66 8.87 -9.30 -26.59
N ASN A 67 8.34 -10.44 -27.04
CA ASN A 67 8.16 -11.64 -26.21
C ASN A 67 9.44 -12.11 -25.50
N ARG A 68 10.59 -12.00 -26.18
CA ARG A 68 11.91 -12.34 -25.61
C ARG A 68 12.27 -11.46 -24.44
N VAL A 69 12.07 -10.15 -24.57
CA VAL A 69 12.36 -9.16 -23.53
C VAL A 69 11.43 -9.37 -22.34
N VAL A 70 10.14 -9.62 -22.60
CA VAL A 70 9.17 -9.94 -21.54
C VAL A 70 9.56 -11.22 -20.81
N ALA A 71 9.91 -12.29 -21.54
CA ALA A 71 10.31 -13.57 -20.94
C ALA A 71 11.54 -13.44 -20.04
N VAL A 72 12.56 -12.69 -20.46
CA VAL A 72 13.75 -12.41 -19.64
C VAL A 72 13.37 -11.60 -18.40
N ALA A 73 12.56 -10.55 -18.56
CA ALA A 73 12.12 -9.72 -17.44
C ALA A 73 11.31 -10.51 -16.38
N VAL A 74 10.46 -11.44 -16.82
CA VAL A 74 9.68 -12.32 -15.93
C VAL A 74 10.61 -13.23 -15.13
N VAL A 75 11.66 -13.76 -15.77
CA VAL A 75 12.67 -14.60 -15.10
C VAL A 75 13.49 -13.80 -14.09
N LEU A 76 13.88 -12.56 -14.42
CA LEU A 76 14.56 -11.67 -13.47
C LEU A 76 13.69 -11.37 -12.24
N GLN A 77 12.40 -11.09 -12.45
CA GLN A 77 11.45 -10.89 -11.35
C GLN A 77 11.34 -12.15 -10.47
N PHE A 78 11.24 -13.33 -11.09
CA PHE A 78 11.17 -14.61 -10.37
C PHE A 78 12.43 -14.90 -9.55
N VAL A 79 13.62 -14.64 -10.11
CA VAL A 79 14.91 -14.81 -9.43
C VAL A 79 15.03 -13.84 -8.25
N SER A 80 14.68 -12.57 -8.45
CA SER A 80 14.68 -11.54 -7.42
C SER A 80 13.71 -11.85 -6.27
N LEU A 81 12.50 -12.33 -6.59
CA LEU A 81 11.52 -12.79 -5.62
C LEU A 81 12.06 -13.92 -4.70
N ASN A 82 13.03 -14.68 -5.20
CA ASN A 82 13.70 -15.75 -4.46
C ASN A 82 15.07 -15.33 -3.88
N ARG A 83 15.30 -14.01 -3.75
CA ARG A 83 16.48 -13.41 -3.11
C ARG A 83 17.81 -13.81 -3.76
N ALA A 84 17.81 -13.95 -5.09
CA ALA A 84 19.00 -14.15 -5.87
C ALA A 84 19.12 -13.08 -6.95
N GLU A 85 20.30 -12.97 -7.54
CA GLU A 85 20.59 -12.08 -8.65
C GLU A 85 21.06 -12.90 -9.85
N LEU A 86 20.59 -12.55 -11.05
CA LEU A 86 20.97 -13.22 -12.29
C LEU A 86 21.84 -12.27 -13.11
N GLN A 87 23.11 -12.65 -13.28
CA GLN A 87 24.02 -11.92 -14.14
C GLN A 87 23.62 -12.13 -15.60
N LEU A 88 23.43 -11.03 -16.35
CA LEU A 88 23.05 -11.07 -17.77
C LEU A 88 24.24 -10.86 -18.70
N GLU A 89 25.38 -10.41 -18.17
CA GLU A 89 26.58 -10.22 -18.96
C GLU A 89 27.34 -11.54 -19.18
N PRO A 90 27.90 -11.77 -20.37
CA PRO A 90 27.75 -10.97 -21.59
C PRO A 90 26.36 -11.12 -22.23
N VAL A 91 25.74 -10.02 -22.68
CA VAL A 91 24.40 -10.04 -23.31
C VAL A 91 24.33 -10.97 -24.53
N ALA A 92 25.43 -11.10 -25.28
CA ALA A 92 25.51 -11.96 -26.47
C ALA A 92 25.19 -13.45 -26.16
N ASP A 93 25.62 -13.94 -24.99
CA ASP A 93 25.37 -15.33 -24.59
C ASP A 93 23.88 -15.55 -24.27
N VAL A 94 23.21 -14.52 -23.75
CA VAL A 94 21.77 -14.54 -23.47
C VAL A 94 20.99 -14.56 -24.78
N ASP A 95 21.36 -13.72 -25.75
CA ASP A 95 20.73 -13.69 -27.06
C ASP A 95 20.89 -15.03 -27.81
N GLU A 96 22.09 -15.63 -27.79
CA GLU A 96 22.34 -16.95 -28.39
C GLU A 96 21.44 -18.03 -27.77
N LEU A 97 21.31 -18.03 -26.43
CA LEU A 97 20.41 -18.95 -25.75
C LEU A 97 18.95 -18.74 -26.17
N LEU A 98 18.49 -17.49 -26.24
CA LEU A 98 17.10 -17.17 -26.64
C LEU A 98 16.80 -17.58 -28.08
N ASP A 99 17.77 -17.43 -28.99
CA ASP A 99 17.69 -17.90 -30.38
C ASP A 99 17.54 -19.42 -30.43
N ARG A 100 18.43 -20.15 -29.74
CA ARG A 100 18.36 -21.62 -29.69
C ARG A 100 17.08 -22.13 -29.03
N ILE A 101 16.59 -21.49 -27.97
CA ILE A 101 15.32 -21.85 -27.33
C ILE A 101 14.15 -21.66 -28.32
N ALA A 102 14.13 -20.53 -29.03
CA ALA A 102 13.09 -20.21 -30.01
C ALA A 102 13.12 -21.17 -31.22
N ALA A 103 14.31 -21.60 -31.64
CA ALA A 103 14.50 -22.61 -32.68
C ALA A 103 14.19 -24.05 -32.20
N GLY A 104 13.97 -24.25 -30.89
CA GLY A 104 13.75 -25.58 -30.30
C GLY A 104 15.03 -26.40 -30.08
N GLU A 105 16.20 -25.81 -30.32
CA GLU A 105 17.53 -26.43 -30.24
C GLU A 105 18.12 -26.44 -28.81
N ALA A 106 17.59 -25.60 -27.91
CA ALA A 106 17.95 -25.60 -26.49
C ALA A 106 16.76 -26.02 -25.62
N SER A 107 16.97 -27.02 -24.78
CA SER A 107 16.00 -27.55 -23.81
C SER A 107 15.86 -26.64 -22.57
N TYR A 108 14.76 -26.80 -21.83
CA TYR A 108 14.59 -26.12 -20.53
C TYR A 108 15.68 -26.49 -19.52
N ARG A 109 16.27 -27.69 -19.65
CA ARG A 109 17.39 -28.14 -18.81
C ARG A 109 18.67 -27.36 -19.13
N GLU A 110 18.98 -27.17 -20.40
CA GLU A 110 20.11 -26.33 -20.83
C GLU A 110 19.92 -24.87 -20.39
N ALA A 111 18.71 -24.33 -20.51
CA ALA A 111 18.38 -23.01 -19.98
C ALA A 111 18.61 -22.93 -18.46
N GLY A 112 18.21 -23.97 -17.70
CA GLY A 112 18.45 -24.03 -16.26
C GLY A 112 19.93 -24.15 -15.89
N VAL A 113 20.75 -24.86 -16.68
CA VAL A 113 22.21 -24.92 -16.48
C VAL A 113 22.84 -23.54 -16.72
N PHE A 114 22.45 -22.87 -17.80
CA PHE A 114 22.91 -21.52 -18.13
C PHE A 114 22.57 -20.50 -17.04
N ILE A 115 21.35 -20.56 -16.50
CA ILE A 115 20.92 -19.68 -15.41
C ILE A 115 21.72 -20.00 -14.15
N ARG A 116 21.90 -21.28 -13.80
CA ARG A 116 22.67 -21.69 -12.61
C ARG A 116 24.09 -21.14 -12.60
N SER A 117 24.77 -21.14 -13.75
CA SER A 117 26.14 -20.62 -13.84
C SER A 117 26.24 -19.10 -13.68
N ARG A 118 25.11 -18.38 -13.68
CA ARG A 118 25.03 -16.92 -13.55
C ARG A 118 24.19 -16.45 -12.36
N LEU A 119 23.83 -17.35 -11.44
CA LEU A 119 23.11 -17.00 -10.21
C LEU A 119 24.09 -16.66 -9.08
N GLU A 120 23.90 -15.50 -8.48
CA GLU A 120 24.60 -15.07 -7.26
C GLU A 120 23.60 -14.97 -6.10
N HIS A 121 23.99 -15.47 -4.91
CA HIS A 121 23.17 -15.41 -3.71
C HIS A 121 23.47 -14.11 -2.95
N ARG A 122 22.45 -13.27 -2.74
CA ARG A 122 22.60 -11.99 -2.04
C ARG A 122 22.67 -12.22 -0.52
N PRO A 123 23.71 -11.72 0.20
CA PRO A 123 23.73 -11.76 1.66
C PRO A 123 22.77 -10.72 2.25
N VAL A 124 22.02 -11.13 3.28
CA VAL A 124 20.95 -10.32 3.93
C VAL A 124 21.56 -9.17 4.73
N LYS A 125 21.20 -7.93 4.37
CA LYS A 125 21.40 -6.71 5.17
C LYS A 125 20.13 -6.34 5.94
N PRO A 126 20.21 -5.62 7.08
CA PRO A 126 19.04 -5.16 7.83
C PRO A 126 18.06 -4.31 7.00
N GLU A 127 18.56 -3.66 5.96
CA GLU A 127 17.82 -2.87 4.98
C GLU A 127 16.92 -3.74 4.08
N ASP A 128 17.30 -5.00 3.83
CA ASP A 128 16.58 -5.93 2.95
C ASP A 128 15.25 -6.43 3.58
N LEU A 129 15.07 -6.25 4.90
CA LEU A 129 13.78 -6.50 5.58
C LEU A 129 12.71 -5.46 5.19
N GLN A 130 13.11 -4.27 4.72
CA GLN A 130 12.20 -3.28 4.14
C GLN A 130 11.89 -3.59 2.67
N ASP A 131 12.81 -4.24 1.96
CA ASP A 131 12.69 -4.58 0.53
C ASP A 131 11.92 -5.87 0.24
N ASP A 132 11.84 -6.82 1.19
CA ASP A 132 10.96 -7.99 1.07
C ASP A 132 9.47 -7.60 0.95
N LEU A 133 9.09 -6.43 1.49
CA LEU A 133 7.79 -5.82 1.31
C LEU A 133 7.67 -5.11 -0.06
N ARG A 134 8.80 -4.75 -0.65
CA ARG A 134 8.93 -3.91 -1.85
C ARG A 134 8.82 -4.73 -3.15
N LEU A 135 9.08 -6.04 -3.12
CA LEU A 135 9.03 -6.90 -4.32
C LEU A 135 7.61 -7.31 -4.75
N GLU A 136 6.62 -7.34 -3.85
CA GLU A 136 5.19 -7.35 -4.23
C GLU A 136 4.73 -5.99 -4.79
N LEU A 137 5.55 -4.95 -4.57
CA LEU A 137 5.23 -3.53 -4.77
C LEU A 137 6.04 -2.83 -5.88
N LEU A 138 6.74 -3.56 -6.76
CA LEU A 138 7.60 -2.98 -7.82
C LEU A 138 6.91 -2.82 -9.18
N LEU A 139 5.58 -2.75 -9.24
CA LEU A 139 4.82 -2.43 -10.46
C LEU A 139 4.30 -0.99 -10.47
N SER A 140 5.19 -0.02 -10.65
CA SER A 140 4.89 1.19 -11.42
C SER A 140 6.07 2.14 -11.42
N GLU A 141 6.47 2.60 -12.59
CA GLU A 141 6.69 4.03 -12.81
C GLU A 141 6.67 4.29 -14.33
N GLU A 142 6.07 5.41 -14.72
CA GLU A 142 6.06 5.99 -16.07
C GLU A 142 5.16 5.37 -17.16
N THR A 143 3.83 5.50 -17.00
CA THR A 143 2.98 6.23 -17.98
C THR A 143 1.58 6.40 -17.37
N LEU A 144 1.24 7.61 -16.94
CA LEU A 144 -0.12 7.98 -16.61
C LEU A 144 -0.38 9.42 -16.99
N THR A 145 -1.12 9.58 -18.07
CA THR A 145 -2.01 10.72 -18.26
C THR A 145 -3.35 10.17 -18.71
N PHE A 146 -4.32 10.21 -17.78
CA PHE A 146 -5.80 10.16 -17.93
C PHE A 146 -6.45 8.83 -18.37
N ASP A 147 -7.61 8.39 -17.88
CA ASP A 147 -8.70 9.04 -17.11
C ASP A 147 -9.08 8.25 -15.85
N VAL A 148 -9.40 8.99 -14.79
CA VAL A 148 -9.57 8.56 -13.40
C VAL A 148 -11.06 8.52 -13.08
N GLU A 149 -11.61 7.38 -12.65
CA GLU A 149 -12.74 7.40 -11.67
C GLU A 149 -13.19 6.03 -11.11
N GLN A 150 -12.79 4.87 -11.66
CA GLN A 150 -13.48 3.61 -11.29
C GLN A 150 -12.62 2.40 -10.88
N GLU A 151 -11.27 2.43 -10.80
CA GLU A 151 -10.49 1.26 -10.31
C GLU A 151 -9.12 1.61 -9.67
N TRP A 152 -9.08 2.53 -8.69
CA TRP A 152 -7.84 2.98 -8.03
C TRP A 152 -7.25 1.97 -6.99
N TRP A 153 -7.88 0.78 -6.83
CA TRP A 153 -7.60 -0.18 -5.74
C TRP A 153 -6.68 -1.36 -6.08
N ARG A 154 -6.14 -1.50 -7.30
CA ARG A 154 -5.23 -2.62 -7.66
C ARG A 154 -3.77 -2.15 -7.73
N GLY A 155 -2.98 -2.42 -6.68
CA GLY A 155 -1.50 -2.35 -6.70
C GLY A 155 -0.86 -1.08 -6.12
N VAL A 156 0.46 -0.95 -6.33
CA VAL A 156 1.44 0.04 -5.80
C VAL A 156 0.96 1.49 -5.75
N ARG A 157 0.19 1.91 -6.76
CA ARG A 157 -0.42 3.24 -6.83
C ARG A 157 -1.37 3.53 -5.68
N MET A 158 -1.96 2.50 -5.06
CA MET A 158 -2.70 2.69 -3.82
C MET A 158 -1.76 3.24 -2.75
N TYR A 159 -0.68 2.51 -2.42
CA TYR A 159 0.23 2.87 -1.34
C TYR A 159 1.00 4.17 -1.57
N GLU A 160 1.50 4.45 -2.78
CA GLU A 160 2.19 5.72 -3.11
C GLU A 160 1.35 6.94 -2.79
N GLN A 161 0.04 6.78 -2.96
CA GLN A 161 -0.95 7.79 -2.69
C GLN A 161 -1.32 7.90 -1.22
N PHE A 162 -1.02 6.90 -0.38
CA PHE A 162 -1.16 7.01 1.08
C PHE A 162 0.13 7.54 1.71
N SER A 163 -0.02 8.46 2.66
CA SER A 163 1.07 8.89 3.53
C SER A 163 1.53 7.74 4.43
N ASP A 164 2.76 7.81 4.95
CA ASP A 164 3.29 6.77 5.83
C ASP A 164 2.37 6.45 7.03
N PRO A 165 1.77 7.45 7.73
CA PRO A 165 0.77 7.18 8.76
C PRO A 165 -0.46 6.42 8.23
N ALA A 166 -0.97 6.76 7.04
CA ALA A 166 -2.12 6.08 6.47
C ALA A 166 -1.81 4.64 6.03
N ARG A 167 -0.59 4.38 5.53
CA ARG A 167 -0.13 3.00 5.29
C ARG A 167 -0.05 2.21 6.59
N ARG A 168 0.42 2.84 7.66
CA ARG A 168 0.47 2.24 9.01
C ARG A 168 -0.92 1.82 9.48
N VAL A 169 -1.93 2.69 9.31
CA VAL A 169 -3.34 2.39 9.60
C VAL A 169 -3.82 1.13 8.86
N ILE A 170 -3.47 0.99 7.58
CA ILE A 170 -3.86 -0.16 6.75
C ILE A 170 -3.22 -1.46 7.28
N VAL A 171 -1.95 -1.42 7.67
CA VAL A 171 -1.25 -2.56 8.28
C VAL A 171 -1.88 -2.93 9.61
N LEU A 172 -2.14 -1.95 10.48
CA LEU A 172 -2.80 -2.17 11.77
C LEU A 172 -4.20 -2.76 11.59
N ALA A 173 -4.96 -2.33 10.57
CA ALA A 173 -6.27 -2.92 10.26
C ALA A 173 -6.16 -4.41 9.87
N GLN A 174 -5.13 -4.80 9.11
CA GLN A 174 -4.87 -6.20 8.80
C GLN A 174 -4.48 -7.01 10.04
N GLU A 175 -3.69 -6.42 10.94
CA GLU A 175 -3.33 -7.04 12.22
C GLU A 175 -4.55 -7.25 13.12
N GLU A 176 -5.46 -6.27 13.19
CA GLU A 176 -6.72 -6.40 13.93
C GLU A 176 -7.61 -7.49 13.33
N ALA A 177 -7.76 -7.54 12.00
CA ALA A 177 -8.50 -8.62 11.34
C ALA A 177 -7.92 -10.01 11.64
N ARG A 178 -6.59 -10.14 11.68
CA ARG A 178 -5.92 -11.37 12.15
C ARG A 178 -6.22 -11.66 13.62
N GLY A 179 -6.19 -10.65 14.47
CA GLY A 179 -6.46 -10.78 15.91
C GLY A 179 -7.89 -11.26 16.22
N PHE A 180 -8.84 -11.00 15.31
CA PHE A 180 -10.21 -11.52 15.40
C PHE A 180 -10.44 -12.84 14.65
N ASP A 181 -9.40 -13.42 14.04
CA ASP A 181 -9.51 -14.58 13.15
C ASP A 181 -10.44 -14.34 11.94
N HIS A 182 -10.56 -13.10 11.49
CA HIS A 182 -11.39 -12.71 10.34
C HIS A 182 -10.65 -12.92 9.01
N ALA A 183 -11.33 -13.53 8.04
CA ALA A 183 -10.77 -13.83 6.72
C ALA A 183 -10.74 -12.62 5.75
N TYR A 184 -11.29 -11.47 6.16
CA TYR A 184 -11.37 -10.26 5.36
C TYR A 184 -11.16 -9.01 6.23
N VAL A 185 -10.58 -7.96 5.65
CA VAL A 185 -10.48 -6.64 6.30
C VAL A 185 -11.69 -5.78 5.92
N GLY A 186 -12.56 -5.56 6.90
CA GLY A 186 -13.72 -4.67 6.83
C GLY A 186 -13.46 -3.24 7.31
N THR A 187 -14.49 -2.39 7.30
CA THR A 187 -14.40 -0.98 7.72
C THR A 187 -14.22 -0.81 9.23
N GLU A 188 -14.65 -1.80 10.01
CA GLU A 188 -14.43 -1.91 11.44
C GLU A 188 -12.96 -2.14 11.82
N HIS A 189 -12.24 -2.90 11.00
CA HIS A 189 -10.80 -3.10 11.17
C HIS A 189 -10.03 -1.84 10.78
N LEU A 190 -10.47 -1.14 9.73
CA LEU A 190 -9.92 0.18 9.38
C LEU A 190 -10.11 1.20 10.51
N LEU A 191 -11.28 1.21 11.15
CA LEU A 191 -11.55 2.04 12.32
C LEU A 191 -10.57 1.72 13.47
N LEU A 192 -10.35 0.44 13.77
CA LEU A 192 -9.38 0.04 14.80
C LEU A 192 -7.95 0.43 14.42
N GLY A 193 -7.57 0.30 13.14
CA GLY A 193 -6.27 0.75 12.65
C GLY A 193 -6.08 2.26 12.82
N LEU A 194 -7.13 3.06 12.56
CA LEU A 194 -7.11 4.51 12.75
C LEU A 194 -6.91 4.90 14.21
N ILE A 195 -7.56 4.21 15.14
CA ILE A 195 -7.42 4.48 16.57
C ILE A 195 -6.02 4.06 17.06
N THR A 196 -5.54 2.90 16.60
CA THR A 196 -4.29 2.30 17.06
C THR A 196 -3.05 3.03 16.56
N GLU A 197 -3.13 3.69 15.40
CA GLU A 197 -2.03 4.53 14.90
C GLU A 197 -1.70 5.69 15.88
N GLY A 198 -2.72 6.22 16.57
CA GLY A 198 -2.57 7.01 17.79
C GLY A 198 -2.06 8.44 17.65
N GLN A 199 -1.32 8.77 16.59
CA GLN A 199 -0.66 10.08 16.43
C GLN A 199 -1.39 11.00 15.44
N SER A 200 -2.18 10.44 14.54
CA SER A 200 -2.89 11.19 13.50
C SER A 200 -4.05 12.03 14.03
N ILE A 201 -4.46 13.02 13.23
CA ILE A 201 -5.67 13.82 13.48
C ILE A 201 -6.89 12.90 13.63
N ALA A 202 -7.00 11.85 12.82
CA ALA A 202 -8.08 10.88 12.91
C ALA A 202 -8.13 10.20 14.29
N ALA A 203 -7.00 9.65 14.75
CA ALA A 203 -6.90 9.00 16.07
C ALA A 203 -7.31 9.96 17.18
N ARG A 204 -6.84 11.21 17.12
CA ARG A 204 -7.12 12.25 18.13
C ARG A 204 -8.58 12.66 18.14
N VAL A 205 -9.20 12.84 16.97
CA VAL A 205 -10.63 13.17 16.87
C VAL A 205 -11.49 12.04 17.44
N LEU A 206 -11.18 10.77 17.11
CA LEU A 206 -11.88 9.61 17.65
C LEU A 206 -11.76 9.53 19.18
N ASN A 207 -10.55 9.70 19.72
CA ASN A 207 -10.32 9.73 21.16
C ASN A 207 -11.05 10.91 21.84
N ALA A 208 -11.04 12.09 21.25
CA ALA A 208 -11.70 13.27 21.79
C ALA A 208 -13.23 13.15 21.86
N VAL A 209 -13.84 12.29 21.04
CA VAL A 209 -15.27 11.95 21.11
C VAL A 209 -15.55 10.69 21.93
N GLY A 210 -14.53 10.13 22.61
CA GLY A 210 -14.67 8.97 23.49
C GLY A 210 -14.69 7.62 22.78
N ILE A 211 -14.37 7.55 21.48
CA ILE A 211 -14.25 6.30 20.75
C ILE A 211 -12.86 5.73 21.03
N THR A 212 -12.81 4.63 21.77
CA THR A 212 -11.56 3.96 22.18
C THR A 212 -11.43 2.58 21.55
N ALA A 213 -10.21 2.11 21.34
CA ALA A 213 -9.98 0.79 20.74
C ALA A 213 -10.69 -0.33 21.52
N PRO A 214 -10.65 -0.42 22.87
CA PRO A 214 -11.38 -1.45 23.61
C PRO A 214 -12.88 -1.44 23.32
N ALA A 215 -13.53 -0.27 23.36
CA ALA A 215 -14.96 -0.15 23.08
C ALA A 215 -15.33 -0.57 21.65
N VAL A 216 -14.47 -0.23 20.67
CA VAL A 216 -14.66 -0.69 19.29
C VAL A 216 -14.48 -2.20 19.19
N LYS A 217 -13.45 -2.78 19.84
CA LYS A 217 -13.21 -4.24 19.83
C LYS A 217 -14.39 -5.03 20.40
N ASP A 218 -14.97 -4.56 21.51
CA ASP A 218 -16.14 -5.19 22.11
C ASP A 218 -17.34 -5.19 21.15
N LEU A 219 -17.57 -4.08 20.45
CA LEU A 219 -18.64 -3.98 19.46
C LEU A 219 -18.37 -4.80 18.20
N VAL A 220 -17.12 -4.93 17.75
CA VAL A 220 -16.77 -5.83 16.64
C VAL A 220 -17.13 -7.27 16.99
N VAL A 221 -16.79 -7.73 18.19
CA VAL A 221 -17.15 -9.07 18.67
C VAL A 221 -18.67 -9.21 18.81
N GLU A 222 -19.38 -8.19 19.28
CA GLU A 222 -20.85 -8.21 19.40
C GLU A 222 -21.54 -8.33 18.03
N ILE A 223 -21.06 -7.58 17.02
CA ILE A 223 -21.73 -7.47 15.71
C ILE A 223 -21.33 -8.61 14.76
N ILE A 224 -20.04 -8.94 14.69
CA ILE A 224 -19.48 -9.90 13.72
C ILE A 224 -19.18 -11.26 14.39
N GLY A 225 -18.76 -11.24 15.66
CA GLY A 225 -18.23 -12.41 16.36
C GLY A 225 -16.71 -12.53 16.23
N ARG A 226 -16.18 -13.69 16.62
CA ARG A 226 -14.81 -14.11 16.25
C ARG A 226 -14.89 -15.08 15.08
N GLY A 227 -13.90 -15.04 14.20
CA GLY A 227 -13.83 -15.97 13.08
C GLY A 227 -13.38 -17.38 13.47
N ASN A 228 -13.46 -18.30 12.51
CA ASN A 228 -13.21 -19.74 12.72
C ASN A 228 -11.88 -20.23 12.12
N GLY A 229 -10.94 -19.32 11.81
CA GLY A 229 -9.61 -19.71 11.35
C GLY A 229 -8.77 -18.52 10.91
N ALA A 230 -7.51 -18.50 11.36
CA ALA A 230 -6.51 -17.53 10.91
C ALA A 230 -6.26 -17.72 9.41
N ALA A 231 -6.48 -16.66 8.63
CA ALA A 231 -6.14 -16.66 7.22
C ALA A 231 -4.61 -16.78 7.04
N GLU A 232 -4.14 -17.88 6.43
CA GLU A 232 -2.75 -18.02 6.00
C GLU A 232 -2.50 -17.13 4.78
N GLY A 233 -1.58 -16.16 4.89
CA GLY A 233 -1.20 -15.25 3.80
C GLY A 233 -1.78 -13.82 3.91
N SER A 234 -1.98 -13.17 2.77
CA SER A 234 -2.52 -11.80 2.70
C SER A 234 -4.04 -11.82 2.86
N ILE A 235 -4.55 -11.02 3.81
CA ILE A 235 -6.00 -10.90 4.05
C ILE A 235 -6.58 -9.86 3.10
N PRO A 236 -7.55 -10.21 2.24
CA PRO A 236 -8.15 -9.27 1.30
C PRO A 236 -9.09 -8.28 1.99
N PHE A 237 -9.16 -7.06 1.44
CA PHE A 237 -10.17 -6.07 1.85
C PHE A 237 -11.55 -6.42 1.28
N THR A 238 -12.58 -6.21 2.09
CA THR A 238 -13.98 -6.29 1.65
C THR A 238 -14.29 -5.23 0.56
N PRO A 239 -15.31 -5.43 -0.28
CA PRO A 239 -15.75 -4.41 -1.23
C PRO A 239 -16.05 -3.06 -0.56
N ARG A 240 -16.69 -3.06 0.62
CA ARG A 240 -16.97 -1.84 1.38
C ARG A 240 -15.71 -1.13 1.86
N ALA A 241 -14.73 -1.87 2.39
CA ALA A 241 -13.44 -1.30 2.77
C ALA A 241 -12.72 -0.66 1.58
N LYS A 242 -12.83 -1.26 0.38
CA LYS A 242 -12.34 -0.65 -0.86
C LYS A 242 -13.10 0.64 -1.18
N SER A 243 -14.43 0.62 -1.13
CA SER A 243 -15.29 1.81 -1.30
C SER A 243 -14.91 2.96 -0.34
N THR A 244 -14.58 2.66 0.91
CA THR A 244 -14.08 3.63 1.89
C THR A 244 -12.79 4.29 1.46
N PHE A 245 -11.86 3.53 0.88
CA PHE A 245 -10.60 4.10 0.40
C PHE A 245 -10.76 4.96 -0.86
N GLU A 246 -11.71 4.66 -1.75
CA GLU A 246 -12.02 5.49 -2.94
C GLU A 246 -12.53 6.85 -2.50
N TYR A 247 -13.40 6.82 -1.50
CA TYR A 247 -13.92 8.04 -0.90
C TYR A 247 -12.79 8.84 -0.26
N ALA A 248 -11.93 8.20 0.53
CA ALA A 248 -10.76 8.84 1.13
C ALA A 248 -9.82 9.47 0.07
N TRP A 249 -9.62 8.78 -1.04
CA TRP A 249 -8.86 9.28 -2.18
C TRP A 249 -9.53 10.52 -2.80
N GLY A 250 -10.83 10.46 -3.10
CA GLY A 250 -11.59 11.61 -3.63
C GLY A 250 -11.54 12.82 -2.69
N GLU A 251 -11.72 12.60 -1.39
CA GLU A 251 -11.62 13.67 -0.38
C GLU A 251 -10.23 14.31 -0.32
N SER A 252 -9.17 13.51 -0.45
CA SER A 252 -7.80 14.03 -0.49
C SER A 252 -7.55 14.92 -1.70
N LYS A 253 -8.09 14.54 -2.87
CA LYS A 253 -7.94 15.32 -4.11
C LYS A 253 -8.79 16.58 -4.11
N ALA A 254 -10.01 16.51 -3.57
CA ALA A 254 -10.84 17.69 -3.38
C ALA A 254 -10.16 18.78 -2.52
N ARG A 255 -9.25 18.38 -1.62
CA ARG A 255 -8.48 19.28 -0.74
C ARG A 255 -7.08 19.61 -1.27
N GLY A 256 -6.72 19.14 -2.46
CA GLY A 256 -5.40 19.38 -3.04
C GLY A 256 -4.27 18.65 -2.33
N ALA A 257 -4.56 17.63 -1.52
CA ALA A 257 -3.54 16.86 -0.84
C ALA A 257 -2.79 15.95 -1.83
N GLU A 258 -1.45 15.95 -1.71
CA GLU A 258 -0.59 15.08 -2.50
C GLU A 258 -0.84 13.61 -2.17
N GLN A 259 -1.08 13.31 -0.89
CA GLN A 259 -1.32 11.97 -0.36
C GLN A 259 -2.59 11.90 0.50
N VAL A 260 -3.25 10.75 0.48
CA VAL A 260 -4.29 10.31 1.41
C VAL A 260 -3.66 10.10 2.79
N ARG A 261 -4.28 10.70 3.80
CA ARG A 261 -3.81 10.72 5.18
C ARG A 261 -4.86 10.02 6.07
N PRO A 262 -4.56 9.66 7.33
CA PRO A 262 -5.52 8.99 8.21
C PRO A 262 -6.86 9.73 8.34
N GLU A 263 -6.87 11.06 8.31
CA GLU A 263 -8.09 11.88 8.31
C GLU A 263 -8.97 11.62 7.09
N HIS A 264 -8.39 11.45 5.90
CA HIS A 264 -9.14 11.10 4.70
C HIS A 264 -9.73 9.68 4.79
N LEU A 265 -8.97 8.74 5.36
CA LEU A 265 -9.46 7.38 5.64
C LEU A 265 -10.66 7.40 6.60
N LEU A 266 -10.59 8.20 7.65
CA LEU A 266 -11.69 8.36 8.59
C LEU A 266 -12.92 8.99 7.92
N LEU A 267 -12.76 9.98 7.04
CA LEU A 267 -13.87 10.52 6.24
C LEU A 267 -14.56 9.42 5.41
N GLY A 268 -13.80 8.48 4.85
CA GLY A 268 -14.34 7.31 4.15
C GLY A 268 -15.14 6.36 5.03
N VAL A 269 -14.68 6.10 6.26
CA VAL A 269 -15.42 5.28 7.24
C VAL A 269 -16.70 6.01 7.68
N LEU A 270 -16.64 7.33 7.89
CA LEU A 270 -17.79 8.16 8.25
C LEU A 270 -18.82 8.28 7.11
N ASN A 271 -18.39 8.13 5.86
CA ASN A 271 -19.28 8.13 4.70
C ASN A 271 -20.04 6.81 4.55
N ASP A 272 -19.41 5.67 4.81
CA ASP A 272 -20.04 4.35 4.78
C ASP A 272 -20.81 4.07 6.09
N ARG A 273 -21.91 4.80 6.31
CA ARG A 273 -22.76 4.68 7.53
C ARG A 273 -23.32 3.27 7.72
N ASP A 274 -23.58 2.57 6.62
CA ASP A 274 -24.11 1.21 6.63
C ASP A 274 -23.01 0.16 6.82
N GLY A 275 -21.74 0.53 6.67
CA GLY A 275 -20.60 -0.32 6.98
C GLY A 275 -20.45 -0.51 8.50
N VAL A 276 -19.85 -1.64 8.91
CA VAL A 276 -19.72 -1.96 10.35
C VAL A 276 -18.95 -0.88 11.10
N GLY A 277 -17.90 -0.31 10.50
CA GLY A 277 -17.18 0.83 11.08
C GLY A 277 -18.08 2.06 11.33
N GLY A 278 -18.90 2.45 10.36
CA GLY A 278 -19.85 3.55 10.48
C GLY A 278 -20.95 3.29 11.52
N GLN A 279 -21.46 2.06 11.57
CA GLN A 279 -22.43 1.63 12.59
C GLN A 279 -21.83 1.66 14.00
N ILE A 280 -20.58 1.21 14.18
CA ILE A 280 -19.88 1.28 15.46
C ILE A 280 -19.69 2.73 15.91
N ILE A 281 -19.24 3.62 15.02
CA ILE A 281 -19.12 5.05 15.34
C ILE A 281 -20.47 5.62 15.75
N THR A 282 -21.55 5.28 15.02
CA THR A 282 -22.91 5.74 15.35
C THR A 282 -23.35 5.25 16.73
N LYS A 283 -23.05 3.99 17.09
CA LYS A 283 -23.39 3.40 18.39
C LYS A 283 -22.60 4.03 19.55
N LEU A 284 -21.35 4.44 19.32
CA LEU A 284 -20.47 5.01 20.36
C LEU A 284 -20.56 6.54 20.49
N ALA A 285 -20.60 7.27 19.37
CA ALA A 285 -20.53 8.74 19.36
C ALA A 285 -21.89 9.43 19.45
N ALA A 286 -23.00 8.67 19.32
CA ALA A 286 -24.38 9.15 19.18
C ALA A 286 -24.67 10.03 17.96
N ASP A 287 -23.72 10.85 17.49
CA ASP A 287 -23.80 11.66 16.26
C ASP A 287 -22.53 11.53 15.40
N ILE A 288 -22.60 10.71 14.36
CA ILE A 288 -21.51 10.53 13.38
C ILE A 288 -21.19 11.83 12.60
N ASP A 289 -22.16 12.72 12.44
CA ASP A 289 -21.96 14.02 11.79
C ASP A 289 -21.16 14.98 12.69
N GLN A 290 -21.27 14.85 14.01
CA GLN A 290 -20.40 15.59 14.93
C GLN A 290 -18.93 15.17 14.78
N VAL A 291 -18.67 13.88 14.60
CA VAL A 291 -17.31 13.35 14.37
C VAL A 291 -16.75 13.92 13.07
N ARG A 292 -17.56 13.91 11.99
CA ARG A 292 -17.18 14.51 10.69
C ARG A 292 -16.85 16.00 10.83
N ARG A 293 -17.72 16.80 11.47
CA ARG A 293 -17.47 18.24 11.65
C ARG A 293 -16.16 18.51 12.42
N LYS A 294 -15.94 17.81 13.53
CA LYS A 294 -14.68 17.94 14.31
C LYS A 294 -13.45 17.58 13.49
N LEU A 295 -13.55 16.55 12.65
CA LEU A 295 -12.46 16.13 11.76
C LEU A 295 -12.17 17.21 10.71
N GLU A 296 -13.19 17.71 10.02
CA GLU A 296 -13.07 18.75 9.01
C GLU A 296 -12.51 20.07 9.60
N GLU A 297 -12.94 20.45 10.80
CA GLU A 297 -12.40 21.61 11.53
C GLU A 297 -10.89 21.47 11.77
N ARG A 298 -10.43 20.29 12.22
CA ARG A 298 -9.00 20.00 12.46
C ARG A 298 -8.19 19.98 11.17
N MET A 299 -8.72 19.36 10.12
CA MET A 299 -8.08 19.34 8.79
C MET A 299 -7.89 20.75 8.24
N THR A 300 -8.95 21.57 8.30
CA THR A 300 -8.89 22.96 7.83
C THR A 300 -7.82 23.77 8.58
N TRP A 301 -7.68 23.54 9.89
CA TRP A 301 -6.64 24.21 10.68
C TRP A 301 -5.23 23.79 10.27
N ARG A 302 -5.02 22.49 10.00
CA ARG A 302 -3.74 21.97 9.48
C ARG A 302 -3.41 22.55 8.11
N GLU A 303 -4.35 22.56 7.18
CA GLU A 303 -4.15 23.11 5.82
C GLU A 303 -3.76 24.58 5.85
N ARG A 304 -4.43 25.39 6.68
CA ARG A 304 -4.04 26.80 6.89
C ARG A 304 -2.61 26.91 7.42
N SER A 305 -2.25 26.05 8.38
CA SER A 305 -0.91 26.05 8.98
C SER A 305 0.18 25.64 7.99
N GLU A 306 -0.04 24.57 7.21
CA GLU A 306 0.86 24.10 6.15
C GLU A 306 1.02 25.15 5.04
N SER A 307 -0.06 25.85 4.68
CA SER A 307 -0.04 26.96 3.72
C SER A 307 0.77 28.15 4.22
N LEU A 308 0.61 28.53 5.49
CA LEU A 308 1.42 29.59 6.12
C LEU A 308 2.91 29.24 6.13
N VAL A 309 3.26 28.00 6.48
CA VAL A 309 4.65 27.52 6.48
C VAL A 309 5.23 27.50 5.07
N THR A 310 4.48 26.98 4.09
CA THR A 310 4.89 26.98 2.68
C THR A 310 5.11 28.39 2.16
N GLY A 311 4.22 29.33 2.51
CA GLY A 311 4.36 30.75 2.22
C GLY A 311 5.59 31.38 2.87
N MET A 312 5.93 31.01 4.10
CA MET A 312 7.17 31.42 4.78
C MET A 312 8.45 30.87 4.12
N LEU A 313 8.34 29.75 3.41
CA LEU A 313 9.46 29.02 2.79
C LEU A 313 9.66 29.29 1.29
N ALA A 314 8.84 30.16 0.67
CA ALA A 314 8.91 30.47 -0.75
C ALA A 314 10.17 31.30 -1.13
N GLU A 315 10.67 31.14 -2.37
CA GLU A 315 11.88 31.81 -2.86
C GLU A 315 11.76 33.33 -2.80
N GLY A 316 12.68 33.97 -2.08
CA GLY A 316 12.63 35.39 -1.69
C GLY A 316 12.79 35.61 -0.18
N ALA A 317 12.56 34.57 0.63
CA ALA A 317 12.84 34.58 2.06
C ALA A 317 14.37 34.46 2.31
N SER A 318 15.00 35.53 2.81
CA SER A 318 16.43 35.56 3.12
C SER A 318 16.76 34.62 4.30
N TRP A 319 17.18 33.39 4.02
CA TRP A 319 17.73 32.49 5.03
C TRP A 319 18.97 31.75 4.53
N THR A 320 20.09 31.97 5.22
CA THR A 320 21.37 31.35 4.91
C THR A 320 21.42 29.93 5.49
N THR A 321 21.62 28.96 4.57
CA THR A 321 22.01 27.56 4.78
C THR A 321 20.88 26.51 4.93
N TYR A 322 20.82 25.60 3.93
CA TYR A 322 19.91 24.45 3.76
C TYR A 322 19.69 23.59 5.03
N GLY A 323 20.69 23.47 5.90
CA GLY A 323 20.60 22.72 7.16
C GLY A 323 19.67 23.33 8.21
N ARG A 324 19.48 24.66 8.24
CA ARG A 324 18.53 25.30 9.18
C ARG A 324 17.09 25.13 8.74
N ARG A 325 16.81 25.10 7.44
CA ARG A 325 15.45 24.94 6.90
C ARG A 325 14.83 23.60 7.30
N HIS A 326 15.58 22.51 7.15
CA HIS A 326 15.10 21.17 7.52
C HIS A 326 14.95 21.02 9.04
N HIS A 327 15.84 21.62 9.82
CA HIS A 327 15.75 21.62 11.29
C HIS A 327 14.56 22.45 11.78
N LEU A 328 14.34 23.65 11.23
CA LEU A 328 13.21 24.51 11.58
C LEU A 328 11.86 23.89 11.21
N ILE A 329 11.76 23.17 10.08
CA ILE A 329 10.53 22.47 9.69
C ILE A 329 10.22 21.35 10.69
N HIS A 330 11.23 20.58 11.08
CA HIS A 330 11.07 19.54 12.08
C HIS A 330 10.71 20.11 13.46
N GLU A 331 11.36 21.21 13.87
CA GLU A 331 11.06 21.91 15.12
C GLU A 331 9.70 22.59 15.09
N LEU A 332 9.29 23.23 13.98
CA LEU A 332 7.95 23.82 13.86
C LEU A 332 6.87 22.76 13.88
N THR A 333 7.08 21.62 13.20
CA THR A 333 6.10 20.53 13.19
C THR A 333 5.96 19.96 14.60
N ALA A 334 7.08 19.72 15.30
CA ALA A 334 7.05 19.28 16.69
C ALA A 334 6.43 20.31 17.65
N LEU A 335 6.68 21.61 17.42
CA LEU A 335 6.07 22.68 18.20
C LEU A 335 4.58 22.83 17.91
N LEU A 336 4.14 22.60 16.67
CA LEU A 336 2.72 22.60 16.30
C LEU A 336 2.00 21.42 16.94
N ASP A 337 2.59 20.23 16.92
CA ASP A 337 2.06 19.05 17.60
C ASP A 337 1.97 19.26 19.12
N GLU A 338 2.99 19.87 19.73
CA GLU A 338 2.98 20.22 21.16
C GLU A 338 1.95 21.31 21.47
N ASN A 339 1.80 22.31 20.61
CA ASN A 339 0.78 23.35 20.78
C ASN A 339 -0.63 22.76 20.68
N GLU A 340 -0.82 21.78 19.79
CA GLU A 340 -2.09 21.07 19.66
C GLU A 340 -2.37 20.17 20.87
N ARG A 341 -1.34 19.53 21.44
CA ARG A 341 -1.43 18.79 22.70
C ARG A 341 -1.81 19.70 23.86
N LEU A 342 -1.19 20.88 23.94
CA LEU A 342 -1.48 21.88 24.96
C LEU A 342 -2.91 22.42 24.83
N HIS A 343 -3.40 22.69 23.62
CA HIS A 343 -4.80 23.09 23.41
C HIS A 343 -5.79 22.02 23.88
N GLU A 344 -5.50 20.75 23.65
CA GLU A 344 -6.32 19.62 24.10
C GLU A 344 -6.30 19.48 25.63
N GLN A 345 -5.14 19.68 26.26
CA GLN A 345 -5.02 19.72 27.72
C GLN A 345 -5.77 20.90 28.33
N VAL A 346 -5.68 22.09 27.72
CA VAL A 346 -6.42 23.29 28.14
C VAL A 346 -7.93 23.07 28.00
N ALA A 347 -8.39 22.45 26.91
CA ALA A 347 -9.80 22.11 26.73
C ALA A 347 -10.29 21.13 27.81
N ASN A 348 -9.52 20.07 28.09
CA ASN A 348 -9.83 19.10 29.14
C ASN A 348 -9.85 19.73 30.54
N LEU A 349 -8.90 20.62 30.83
CA LEU A 349 -8.85 21.36 32.09
C LEU A 349 -10.05 22.30 32.23
N ARG A 350 -10.43 23.01 31.16
CA ARG A 350 -11.62 23.87 31.15
C ARG A 350 -12.89 23.08 31.40
N ASP A 351 -13.04 21.92 30.78
CA ASP A 351 -14.19 21.04 31.03
C ASP A 351 -14.18 20.44 32.44
N LEU A 352 -13.01 20.21 33.03
CA LEU A 352 -12.89 19.79 34.42
C LEU A 352 -13.29 20.93 35.39
N LEU A 353 -12.83 22.16 35.13
CA LEU A 353 -13.19 23.34 35.93
C LEU A 353 -14.70 23.62 35.88
N ARG A 354 -15.31 23.57 34.69
CA ARG A 354 -16.76 23.72 34.52
C ARG A 354 -17.56 22.64 35.27
N ARG A 355 -17.07 21.40 35.28
CA ARG A 355 -17.67 20.30 36.08
C ARG A 355 -17.62 20.54 37.59
N HIS A 356 -16.70 21.39 38.04
CA HIS A 356 -16.58 21.81 39.44
C HIS A 356 -17.17 23.19 39.71
N GLU A 357 -18.01 23.71 38.80
CA GLU A 357 -18.65 25.03 38.90
C GLU A 357 -17.65 26.19 39.02
N ILE A 358 -16.42 25.99 38.56
CA ILE A 358 -15.39 27.03 38.47
C ILE A 358 -15.42 27.58 37.05
N ASP A 359 -15.72 28.87 36.91
CA ASP A 359 -15.65 29.55 35.61
C ASP A 359 -14.19 29.68 35.17
N PRO A 360 -13.77 29.04 34.07
CA PRO A 360 -12.39 29.11 33.62
C PRO A 360 -12.00 30.44 32.97
N ASP A 361 -12.96 31.33 32.70
CA ASP A 361 -12.73 32.60 31.99
C ASP A 361 -13.01 33.84 32.89
N SER A 362 -13.19 33.64 34.20
CA SER A 362 -13.45 34.69 35.21
C SER A 362 -12.24 35.49 35.65
#